data_AF-A0A961PSX2-F1
#
_entry.id   AF-A0A961PSX2-F1
#
_cell.length_a   1.000
_cell.length_b   1.000
_cell.length_c   1.000
_cell.angle_alpha   90.00
_cell.angle_beta   90.00
_cell.angle_gamma   90.00
#
_symmetry.space_group_name_H-M   'P 1'
#
loop_
_entity.id
_entity.type
_entity.pdbx_description
1 polymer ?
#
loop_
_entity_poly.entity_id
_entity_poly.type
_entity_poly.pdbx_seq_one_letter_code
_entity_poly.pdbx_strand_id
1 'polypeptide(L)'
;MPRFTPRLTHRRFIALIAAAAMAVTGLTAAPARADDTARVLAGLAALAVLGIAVKKHQDRKHERQRVSRDHRPDIPVWRVEPRRHGTHQRPNGDFPLHPQVKPRPLPDDLQRYVLPRQCLRQLKSHGDRKLVVGERCMQRNFDHVRRLPRNCRVEARTERGPRRGYSLECLENRGYRLSRN
;
A
#
# COMPACT_ATOMS: atom_id res chain seq x y z
N MET A 1 41.25 -25.80 -27.40
CA MET A 1 40.59 -24.48 -27.52
C MET A 1 39.54 -24.35 -26.42
N PRO A 2 39.78 -23.59 -25.33
CA PRO A 2 38.78 -23.42 -24.28
C PRO A 2 37.70 -22.45 -24.75
N ARG A 3 36.45 -22.90 -24.79
CA ARG A 3 35.28 -22.04 -25.02
C ARG A 3 34.92 -21.36 -23.71
N PHE A 4 35.27 -20.09 -23.57
CA PHE A 4 34.75 -19.22 -22.51
C PHE A 4 33.26 -18.96 -22.78
N THR A 5 32.37 -19.69 -22.12
CA THR A 5 30.96 -19.30 -22.01
C THR A 5 30.75 -18.65 -20.64
N PRO A 6 30.80 -17.32 -20.53
CA PRO A 6 30.45 -16.66 -19.27
C PRO A 6 28.94 -16.81 -19.07
N ARG A 7 28.53 -17.53 -18.01
CA ARG A 7 27.17 -17.40 -17.46
C ARG A 7 27.06 -16.03 -16.81
N LEU A 8 26.87 -15.01 -17.64
CA LEU A 8 26.61 -13.65 -17.20
C LEU A 8 25.19 -13.63 -16.63
N THR A 9 25.06 -13.49 -15.31
CA THR A 9 23.78 -13.18 -14.69
C THR A 9 23.22 -11.93 -15.38
N HIS A 10 21.93 -11.91 -15.77
CA HIS A 10 21.33 -10.84 -16.59
C HIS A 10 21.67 -9.41 -16.13
N ARG A 11 21.92 -9.24 -14.82
CA ARG A 11 22.38 -7.99 -14.21
C ARG A 11 23.74 -7.50 -14.71
N ARG A 12 24.69 -8.40 -14.93
CA ARG A 12 26.03 -8.09 -15.46
C ARG A 12 25.98 -7.72 -16.94
N PHE A 13 25.06 -8.32 -17.71
CA PHE A 13 24.83 -7.98 -19.12
C PHE A 13 24.20 -6.59 -19.25
N ILE A 14 23.14 -6.31 -18.47
CA ILE A 14 22.52 -4.97 -18.42
C ILE A 14 23.56 -3.91 -18.03
N ALA A 15 24.37 -4.18 -16.99
CA ALA A 15 25.37 -3.22 -16.52
C ALA A 15 26.39 -2.87 -17.59
N LEU A 16 26.82 -3.85 -18.38
CA LEU A 16 27.81 -3.66 -19.44
C LEU A 16 27.22 -2.84 -20.61
N ILE A 17 25.99 -3.13 -21.02
CA ILE A 17 25.28 -2.35 -22.06
C ILE A 17 25.05 -0.92 -21.58
N ALA A 18 24.59 -0.74 -20.34
CA ALA A 18 24.34 0.59 -19.78
C ALA A 18 25.63 1.42 -19.71
N ALA A 19 26.74 0.82 -19.26
CA ALA A 19 28.05 1.49 -19.22
C ALA A 19 28.56 1.83 -20.63
N ALA A 20 28.43 0.91 -21.59
CA ALA A 20 28.82 1.15 -22.98
C ALA A 20 28.00 2.27 -23.63
N ALA A 21 26.69 2.31 -23.39
CA ALA A 21 25.82 3.36 -23.92
C ALA A 21 26.22 4.75 -23.40
N MET A 22 26.43 4.89 -22.08
CA MET A 22 26.85 6.15 -21.47
C MET A 22 28.22 6.62 -21.97
N ALA A 23 29.16 5.68 -22.18
CA ALA A 23 30.47 5.99 -22.74
C ALA A 23 30.40 6.49 -24.18
N VAL A 24 29.56 5.87 -25.02
CA VAL A 24 29.36 6.29 -26.43
C VAL A 24 28.71 7.66 -26.51
N THR A 25 27.71 7.96 -25.66
CA THR A 25 27.07 9.28 -25.63
C THR A 25 28.03 10.40 -25.22
N GLY A 26 29.01 10.11 -24.36
CA GLY A 26 30.04 11.08 -23.95
C GLY A 26 30.97 11.51 -25.09
N LEU A 27 31.21 10.63 -26.07
CA LEU A 27 32.12 10.88 -27.19
C LEU A 27 31.47 11.69 -28.34
N THR A 28 30.14 11.77 -28.39
CA THR A 28 29.39 12.50 -29.42
C THR A 28 28.93 13.89 -28.98
N ALA A 29 29.32 14.35 -27.79
CA ALA A 29 29.04 15.71 -27.34
C ALA A 29 29.90 16.70 -28.15
N ALA A 30 29.34 17.23 -29.24
CA ALA A 30 29.94 18.36 -29.93
C ALA A 30 30.15 19.51 -28.91
N PRO A 31 31.33 20.15 -28.87
CA PRO A 31 31.57 21.24 -27.94
C PRO A 31 30.57 22.35 -28.23
N ALA A 32 29.83 22.79 -27.21
CA ALA A 32 28.93 23.93 -27.31
C ALA A 32 29.78 25.19 -27.58
N ARG A 33 30.02 25.47 -28.86
CA ARG A 33 30.55 26.76 -29.32
C ARG A 33 29.50 27.82 -28.96
N ALA A 34 29.95 28.82 -28.22
CA ALA A 34 29.12 29.85 -27.61
C ALA A 34 28.48 30.76 -28.67
N ASP A 35 27.32 30.37 -29.20
CA ASP A 35 26.36 31.28 -29.82
C ASP A 35 24.91 30.73 -29.79
N ASP A 36 24.57 30.00 -28.73
CA ASP A 36 23.29 29.29 -28.64
C ASP A 36 22.82 29.15 -27.19
N THR A 37 22.67 30.29 -26.50
CA THR A 37 21.98 30.34 -25.20
C THR A 37 20.55 29.79 -25.31
N ALA A 38 19.93 29.91 -26.49
CA ALA A 38 18.64 29.32 -26.83
C ALA A 38 18.63 27.78 -26.74
N ARG A 39 19.69 27.09 -27.18
CA ARG A 39 19.76 25.61 -27.11
C ARG A 39 19.99 25.10 -25.69
N VAL A 40 20.76 25.85 -24.90
CA VAL A 40 20.96 25.55 -23.47
C VAL A 40 19.66 25.78 -22.69
N LEU A 41 18.95 26.88 -22.95
CA LEU A 41 17.66 27.18 -22.34
C LEU A 41 16.58 26.15 -22.74
N ALA A 42 16.55 25.72 -24.00
CA ALA A 42 15.64 24.66 -24.46
C ALA A 42 15.93 23.31 -23.78
N GLY A 43 17.20 22.93 -23.65
CA GLY A 43 17.60 21.72 -22.94
C GLY A 43 17.24 21.75 -21.46
N LEU A 44 17.47 22.89 -20.78
CA LEU A 44 17.08 23.09 -19.39
C LEU A 44 15.56 23.10 -19.19
N ALA A 45 14.80 23.71 -20.11
CA ALA A 45 13.34 23.68 -20.09
C ALA A 45 12.79 22.26 -20.24
N ALA A 46 13.36 21.46 -21.14
CA ALA A 46 12.98 20.05 -21.30
C ALA A 46 13.27 19.22 -20.03
N LEU A 47 14.43 19.43 -19.38
CA LEU A 47 14.75 18.80 -18.10
C LEU A 47 13.84 19.26 -16.96
N ALA A 48 13.43 20.54 -16.93
CA ALA A 48 12.49 21.06 -15.95
C ALA A 48 11.09 20.41 -16.09
N VAL A 49 10.59 20.24 -17.32
CA VAL A 49 9.32 19.55 -17.62
C VAL A 49 9.37 18.06 -17.24
N LEU A 50 10.51 17.40 -17.44
CA LEU A 50 10.70 16.03 -16.96
C LEU A 50 10.79 15.97 -15.42
N GLY A 51 11.42 16.96 -14.79
CA GLY A 51 11.55 17.06 -13.33
C GLY A 51 10.22 17.21 -12.60
N ILE A 52 9.26 17.96 -13.14
CA ILE A 52 7.91 18.09 -12.56
C ILE A 52 7.11 16.78 -12.61
N ALA A 53 7.36 15.89 -13.59
CA ALA A 53 6.74 14.56 -13.60
C ALA A 53 7.33 13.64 -12.51
N VAL A 54 8.60 13.80 -12.17
CA VAL A 54 9.30 12.99 -11.15
C VAL A 54 9.04 13.47 -9.72
N LYS A 55 8.67 14.74 -9.53
CA LYS A 55 8.39 15.31 -8.18
C LYS A 55 7.18 14.69 -7.47
N LYS A 56 6.42 13.79 -8.11
CA LYS A 56 5.19 13.18 -7.56
C LYS A 56 5.40 12.04 -6.54
N HIS A 57 6.51 12.00 -5.82
CA HIS A 57 6.77 10.95 -4.82
C HIS A 57 7.43 11.39 -3.51
N GLN A 58 7.69 12.69 -3.30
CA GLN A 58 8.45 13.15 -2.13
C GLN A 58 7.59 13.69 -0.97
N ASP A 59 6.32 14.01 -1.20
CA ASP A 59 5.45 14.55 -0.14
C ASP A 59 4.94 13.48 0.83
N ARG A 60 5.04 12.19 0.48
CA ARG A 60 4.66 11.08 1.38
C ARG A 60 5.71 10.73 2.44
N LYS A 61 6.90 11.35 2.42
CA LYS A 61 7.96 11.08 3.41
C LYS A 61 8.05 12.12 4.53
N HIS A 62 7.59 13.36 4.34
CA HIS A 62 7.51 14.35 5.43
C HIS A 62 6.19 14.27 6.21
N GLU A 63 5.18 13.59 5.67
CA GLU A 63 3.92 13.26 6.36
C GLU A 63 3.96 11.91 7.10
N ARG A 64 5.14 11.49 7.59
CA ARG A 64 5.25 10.37 8.55
C ARG A 64 5.81 10.78 9.90
N GLN A 65 6.13 12.07 10.07
CA GLN A 65 6.63 12.65 11.32
C GLN A 65 5.79 13.82 11.85
N ARG A 66 4.60 14.06 11.28
CA ARG A 66 3.54 14.78 11.99
C ARG A 66 2.48 13.76 12.38
N VAL A 67 2.66 13.18 13.56
CA VAL A 67 1.57 12.53 14.28
C VAL A 67 0.53 13.61 14.56
N SER A 68 -0.41 13.80 13.63
CA SER A 68 -1.69 14.43 13.94
C SER A 68 -2.53 13.36 14.61
N ARG A 69 -2.36 13.27 15.94
CA ARG A 69 -3.44 12.78 16.79
C ARG A 69 -4.60 13.76 16.61
N ASP A 70 -5.78 13.16 16.53
CA ASP A 70 -7.09 13.80 16.68
C ASP A 70 -7.73 14.36 15.40
N HIS A 71 -8.39 13.46 14.66
CA HIS A 71 -9.56 13.81 13.85
C HIS A 71 -10.77 13.14 14.51
N ARG A 72 -11.26 13.73 15.60
CA ARG A 72 -12.66 13.55 16.01
C ARG A 72 -13.53 14.17 14.91
N PRO A 73 -14.51 13.44 14.35
CA PRO A 73 -15.52 14.08 13.52
C PRO A 73 -16.31 15.06 14.41
N ASP A 74 -16.38 16.32 13.99
CA ASP A 74 -17.27 17.32 14.59
C ASP A 74 -18.70 16.83 14.45
N ILE A 75 -19.23 16.27 15.54
CA ILE A 75 -20.65 15.98 15.67
C ILE A 75 -21.32 17.33 15.94
N PRO A 76 -22.31 17.77 15.13
CA PRO A 76 -23.05 18.99 15.43
C PRO A 76 -23.76 18.79 16.78
N VAL A 77 -23.26 19.48 17.80
CA VAL A 77 -23.87 19.52 19.12
C VAL A 77 -25.14 20.35 18.97
N TRP A 78 -26.30 19.70 18.97
CA TRP A 78 -27.57 20.37 19.21
C TRP A 78 -27.50 21.04 20.58
N ARG A 79 -27.33 22.36 20.59
CA ARG A 79 -27.31 23.16 21.82
C ARG A 79 -28.73 23.16 22.38
N VAL A 80 -28.99 22.25 23.32
CA VAL A 80 -30.21 22.27 24.12
C VAL A 80 -30.07 23.44 25.09
N GLU A 81 -30.85 24.48 24.85
CA GLU A 81 -30.93 25.65 25.73
C GLU A 81 -31.34 25.22 27.15
N PRO A 82 -30.55 25.50 28.19
CA PRO A 82 -30.88 25.05 29.54
C PRO A 82 -31.99 25.93 30.11
N ARG A 83 -33.25 25.48 29.98
CA ARG A 83 -34.37 26.02 30.76
C ARG A 83 -34.13 25.79 32.24
N ARG A 84 -34.26 26.86 33.01
CA ARG A 84 -33.63 27.05 34.32
C ARG A 84 -34.62 26.89 35.47
N HIS A 85 -35.40 25.82 35.63
CA HIS A 85 -36.42 25.78 36.69
C HIS A 85 -36.48 24.44 37.43
N GLY A 86 -36.39 24.50 38.76
CA GLY A 86 -36.89 23.46 39.67
C GLY A 86 -35.83 22.67 40.44
N THR A 87 -35.70 22.96 41.73
CA THR A 87 -35.10 22.06 42.72
C THR A 87 -35.95 20.80 42.82
N HIS A 88 -35.56 19.74 42.11
CA HIS A 88 -36.10 18.40 42.35
C HIS A 88 -35.04 17.54 43.03
N GLN A 89 -35.37 17.10 44.24
CA GLN A 89 -34.65 16.07 44.98
C GLN A 89 -34.45 14.85 44.08
N ARG A 90 -33.20 14.41 43.95
CA ARG A 90 -32.82 13.21 43.19
C ARG A 90 -33.34 11.98 43.95
N PRO A 91 -34.26 11.18 43.40
CA PRO A 91 -34.45 9.83 43.91
C PRO A 91 -33.19 9.04 43.53
N ASN A 92 -32.64 8.28 44.48
CA ASN A 92 -31.67 7.22 44.18
C ASN A 92 -32.36 6.17 43.30
N GLY A 93 -32.35 6.40 41.99
CA GLY A 93 -32.83 5.46 40.99
C GLY A 93 -31.62 4.78 40.37
N ASP A 94 -31.52 3.47 40.56
CA ASP A 94 -30.64 2.58 39.81
C ASP A 94 -30.82 2.82 38.31
N PHE A 95 -29.89 3.54 37.69
CA PHE A 95 -29.83 3.63 36.23
C PHE A 95 -29.49 2.22 35.70
N PRO A 96 -30.35 1.59 34.88
CA PRO A 96 -30.03 0.32 34.28
C PRO A 96 -28.75 0.47 33.46
N LEU A 97 -27.72 -0.30 33.83
CA LEU A 97 -26.50 -0.45 33.06
C LEU A 97 -26.88 -0.64 31.59
N HIS A 98 -26.34 0.23 30.73
CA HIS A 98 -26.58 0.25 29.28
C HIS A 98 -26.83 -1.17 28.74
N PRO A 99 -28.00 -1.42 28.10
CA PRO A 99 -28.26 -2.71 27.50
C PRO A 99 -27.09 -3.05 26.57
N GLN A 100 -26.39 -4.15 26.86
CA GLN A 100 -25.33 -4.66 26.02
C GLN A 100 -25.96 -5.00 24.66
N VAL A 101 -25.91 -4.05 23.72
CA VAL A 101 -26.43 -4.25 22.38
C VAL A 101 -25.54 -5.30 21.73
N LYS A 102 -26.01 -6.55 21.70
CA LYS A 102 -25.32 -7.61 20.96
C LYS A 102 -25.30 -7.19 19.48
N PRO A 103 -24.12 -7.07 18.86
CA PRO A 103 -24.04 -6.71 17.45
C PRO A 103 -24.86 -7.69 16.62
N ARG A 104 -25.71 -7.18 15.74
CA ARG A 104 -26.44 -8.01 14.77
C ARG A 104 -25.41 -8.85 13.99
N PRO A 105 -25.58 -10.17 13.89
CA PRO A 105 -24.66 -11.01 13.12
C PRO A 105 -24.58 -10.51 11.68
N LEU A 106 -23.37 -10.53 11.12
CA LEU A 106 -23.12 -10.05 9.78
C LEU A 106 -23.88 -10.95 8.79
N PRO A 107 -24.68 -10.38 7.86
CA PRO A 107 -25.37 -11.16 6.83
C PRO A 107 -24.43 -12.13 6.11
N ASP A 108 -24.92 -13.34 5.81
CA ASP A 108 -24.11 -14.41 5.21
C ASP A 108 -23.46 -13.99 3.88
N ASP A 109 -24.15 -13.17 3.09
CA ASP A 109 -23.63 -12.62 1.83
C ASP A 109 -22.37 -11.78 1.99
N LEU A 110 -22.15 -11.20 3.18
CA LEU A 110 -20.97 -10.40 3.49
C LEU A 110 -19.85 -11.26 4.09
N GLN A 111 -20.16 -12.41 4.67
CA GLN A 111 -19.14 -13.32 5.24
C GLN A 111 -18.17 -13.83 4.18
N ARG A 112 -18.61 -13.99 2.92
CA ARG A 112 -17.73 -14.34 1.78
C ARG A 112 -16.64 -13.29 1.49
N TYR A 113 -16.78 -12.07 1.99
CA TYR A 113 -15.80 -10.98 1.85
C TYR A 113 -14.96 -10.81 3.13
N VAL A 114 -15.27 -11.55 4.20
CA VAL A 114 -14.53 -11.48 5.47
C VAL A 114 -13.45 -12.55 5.50
N LEU A 115 -12.20 -12.11 5.43
CA LEU A 115 -11.02 -12.95 5.39
C LEU A 115 -10.54 -13.30 6.81
N PRO A 116 -10.23 -14.58 7.09
CA PRO A 116 -9.68 -15.00 8.38
C PRO A 116 -8.32 -14.36 8.65
N ARG A 117 -8.23 -13.55 9.70
CA ARG A 117 -7.01 -12.81 10.06
C ARG A 117 -5.83 -13.73 10.40
N GLN A 118 -6.08 -14.96 10.86
CA GLN A 118 -5.04 -15.96 11.12
C GLN A 118 -4.28 -16.40 9.87
N CYS A 119 -4.86 -16.21 8.67
CA CYS A 119 -4.21 -16.52 7.41
C CYS A 119 -3.37 -15.36 6.87
N LEU A 120 -3.40 -14.19 7.52
CA LEU A 120 -2.59 -13.05 7.16
C LEU A 120 -1.14 -13.25 7.60
N ARG A 121 -0.20 -13.10 6.68
CA ARG A 121 1.24 -13.24 6.90
C ARG A 121 2.00 -12.19 6.12
N GLN A 122 3.22 -11.89 6.55
CA GLN A 122 4.14 -11.03 5.81
C GLN A 122 5.01 -11.90 4.90
N LEU A 123 4.97 -11.62 3.60
CA LEU A 123 5.78 -12.29 2.59
C LEU A 123 6.96 -11.39 2.22
N LYS A 124 8.17 -11.92 2.36
CA LYS A 124 9.40 -11.29 1.88
C LYS A 124 9.68 -11.78 0.47
N SER A 125 9.77 -10.85 -0.48
CA SER A 125 10.14 -11.15 -1.87
C SER A 125 11.16 -10.13 -2.35
N HIS A 126 12.39 -10.56 -2.60
CA HIS A 126 13.40 -9.76 -3.28
C HIS A 126 13.71 -8.39 -2.60
N GLY A 127 13.60 -8.33 -1.27
CA GLY A 127 13.81 -7.11 -0.46
C GLY A 127 12.52 -6.46 0.03
N ASP A 128 11.40 -6.67 -0.66
CA ASP A 128 10.11 -6.08 -0.30
C ASP A 128 9.31 -6.97 0.65
N ARG A 129 8.68 -6.33 1.64
CA ARG A 129 7.72 -6.97 2.55
C ARG A 129 6.31 -6.62 2.11
N LYS A 130 5.52 -7.61 1.69
CA LYS A 130 4.11 -7.42 1.34
C LYS A 130 3.23 -8.24 2.28
N LEU A 131 2.09 -7.69 2.65
CA LEU A 131 1.11 -8.40 3.48
C LEU A 131 0.22 -9.24 2.56
N VAL A 132 0.15 -10.54 2.85
CA VAL A 132 -0.56 -11.49 2.02
C VAL A 132 -1.40 -12.41 2.87
N VAL A 133 -2.51 -12.87 2.30
CA VAL A 133 -3.30 -13.95 2.87
C VAL A 133 -2.85 -15.25 2.23
N GLY A 134 -2.33 -16.17 3.05
CA GLY A 134 -1.68 -17.40 2.57
C GLY A 134 -2.69 -18.37 1.94
N GLU A 135 -2.41 -18.82 0.71
CA GLU A 135 -3.37 -19.64 -0.04
C GLU A 135 -3.70 -20.97 0.64
N ARG A 136 -2.67 -21.67 1.16
CA ARG A 136 -2.86 -22.95 1.85
C ARG A 136 -3.65 -22.80 3.16
N CYS A 137 -3.46 -21.70 3.88
CA CYS A 137 -4.23 -21.44 5.09
C CYS A 137 -5.70 -21.19 4.75
N MET A 138 -5.93 -20.39 3.71
CA MET A 138 -7.26 -20.09 3.21
C MET A 138 -8.00 -21.35 2.76
N GLN A 139 -7.35 -22.25 2.02
CA GLN A 139 -7.93 -23.53 1.59
C GLN A 139 -8.43 -24.40 2.75
N ARG A 140 -7.91 -24.20 3.97
CA ARG A 140 -8.27 -24.97 5.16
C ARG A 140 -9.28 -24.27 6.07
N ASN A 141 -9.35 -22.94 6.03
CA ASN A 141 -10.06 -22.13 7.02
C ASN A 141 -11.09 -21.16 6.42
N PHE A 142 -11.30 -21.22 5.10
CA PHE A 142 -12.21 -20.31 4.41
C PHE A 142 -12.99 -21.06 3.33
N ASP A 143 -14.32 -21.05 3.42
CA ASP A 143 -15.16 -21.82 2.50
C ASP A 143 -15.22 -21.20 1.09
N HIS A 144 -14.96 -19.88 1.01
CA HIS A 144 -15.18 -19.08 -0.19
C HIS A 144 -13.90 -18.85 -1.00
N VAL A 145 -12.87 -19.68 -0.84
CA VAL A 145 -11.57 -19.53 -1.53
C VAL A 145 -11.70 -19.46 -3.04
N ARG A 146 -12.61 -20.26 -3.62
CA ARG A 146 -12.82 -20.30 -5.08
C ARG A 146 -13.37 -18.99 -5.66
N ARG A 147 -13.93 -18.11 -4.81
CA ARG A 147 -14.46 -16.80 -5.20
C ARG A 147 -13.41 -15.69 -5.09
N LEU A 148 -12.21 -16.00 -4.55
CA LEU A 148 -11.13 -15.03 -4.48
C LEU A 148 -10.67 -14.61 -5.88
N PRO A 149 -10.46 -13.31 -6.13
CA PRO A 149 -9.99 -12.81 -7.42
C PRO A 149 -8.61 -13.37 -7.75
N ARG A 150 -8.51 -14.12 -8.85
CA ARG A 150 -7.23 -14.73 -9.29
C ARG A 150 -6.16 -13.68 -9.60
N ASN A 151 -6.57 -12.49 -10.02
CA ASN A 151 -5.67 -11.38 -10.31
C ASN A 151 -5.06 -10.73 -9.06
N CYS A 152 -5.57 -11.03 -7.85
CA CYS A 152 -4.91 -10.66 -6.59
C CYS A 152 -3.90 -11.70 -6.10
N ARG A 153 -3.78 -12.83 -6.80
CA ARG A 153 -2.84 -13.89 -6.43
C ARG A 153 -1.41 -13.44 -6.70
N VAL A 154 -0.54 -13.70 -5.74
CA VAL A 154 0.88 -13.40 -5.81
C VAL A 154 1.67 -14.66 -5.48
N GLU A 155 2.80 -14.81 -6.15
CA GLU A 155 3.79 -15.85 -5.85
C GLU A 155 5.12 -15.17 -5.53
N ALA A 156 5.69 -15.49 -4.37
CA ALA A 156 7.02 -15.04 -4.01
C ALA A 156 7.95 -16.24 -3.85
N ARG A 157 9.17 -16.07 -4.37
CA ARG A 157 10.27 -16.98 -4.05
C ARG A 157 10.83 -16.58 -2.70
N THR A 158 10.67 -17.48 -1.73
CA THR A 158 11.28 -17.35 -0.40
C THR A 158 12.46 -18.31 -0.30
N GLU A 159 13.30 -18.12 0.71
CA GLU A 159 14.41 -19.05 1.03
C GLU A 159 13.91 -20.49 1.25
N ARG A 160 12.66 -20.64 1.72
CA ARG A 160 11.99 -21.93 1.94
C ARG A 160 11.16 -22.39 0.74
N GLY A 161 11.48 -21.91 -0.47
CA GLY A 161 10.78 -22.24 -1.71
C GLY A 161 9.66 -21.26 -2.09
N PRO A 162 8.92 -21.55 -3.19
CA PRO A 162 7.83 -20.69 -3.66
C PRO A 162 6.67 -20.70 -2.66
N ARG A 163 6.12 -19.51 -2.40
CA ARG A 163 4.95 -19.32 -1.56
C ARG A 163 3.91 -18.54 -2.32
N ARG A 164 2.68 -19.06 -2.30
CA ARG A 164 1.51 -18.46 -2.95
C ARG A 164 0.55 -17.88 -1.91
N GLY A 165 -0.08 -16.78 -2.29
CA GLY A 165 -1.09 -16.12 -1.49
C GLY A 165 -1.82 -15.09 -2.31
N TYR A 166 -2.63 -14.29 -1.63
CA TYR A 166 -3.34 -13.16 -2.21
C TYR A 166 -2.86 -11.89 -1.53
N SER A 167 -2.55 -10.84 -2.31
CA SER A 167 -2.16 -9.54 -1.75
C SER A 167 -3.33 -8.96 -0.96
N LEU A 168 -3.09 -8.57 0.30
CA LEU A 168 -4.14 -7.96 1.12
C LEU A 168 -4.62 -6.65 0.50
N GLU A 169 -3.69 -5.79 0.07
CA GLU A 169 -4.00 -4.50 -0.55
C GLU A 169 -4.93 -4.65 -1.77
N CYS A 170 -4.64 -5.63 -2.63
CA CYS A 170 -5.46 -5.92 -3.81
C CYS A 170 -6.87 -6.41 -3.47
N LEU A 171 -6.98 -7.18 -2.38
CA LEU A 171 -8.23 -7.73 -1.87
C LEU A 171 -9.08 -6.63 -1.21
N GLU A 172 -8.47 -5.74 -0.43
CA GLU A 172 -9.14 -4.59 0.19
C GLU A 172 -9.73 -3.64 -0.85
N ASN A 173 -8.99 -3.38 -1.94
CA ASN A 173 -9.49 -2.62 -3.09
C ASN A 173 -10.69 -3.28 -3.80
N ARG A 174 -10.96 -4.56 -3.52
CA ARG A 174 -12.12 -5.32 -4.04
C ARG A 174 -13.20 -5.55 -2.99
N GLY A 175 -13.13 -4.87 -1.85
CA GLY A 175 -14.13 -4.91 -0.79
C GLY A 175 -13.97 -6.09 0.19
N TYR A 176 -12.92 -6.90 0.06
CA TYR A 176 -12.60 -7.90 1.08
C TYR A 176 -12.04 -7.22 2.33
N ARG A 177 -12.36 -7.74 3.51
CA ARG A 177 -11.93 -7.18 4.80
C ARG A 177 -11.46 -8.29 5.72
N LEU A 178 -10.52 -8.02 6.60
CA LEU A 178 -10.12 -8.99 7.62
C LEU A 178 -11.16 -9.05 8.75
N SER A 179 -11.38 -10.23 9.31
CA SER A 179 -12.19 -10.38 10.52
C SER A 179 -11.58 -9.58 11.68
N ARG A 180 -12.44 -8.91 12.46
CA ARG A 180 -12.06 -8.38 13.77
C ARG A 180 -12.12 -9.55 14.75
N ASN A 181 -11.00 -9.77 15.42
CA ASN A 181 -10.85 -10.76 16.47
C ASN A 181 -11.34 -10.19 17.79
#